data_AF-A0A3M5P692-F1
#
_entry.id   AF-A0A3M5P692-F1
#
_cell.length_a   1.000
_cell.length_b   1.000
_cell.length_c   1.000
_cell.angle_alpha   90.00
_cell.angle_beta   90.00
_cell.angle_gamma   90.00
#
_symmetry.space_group_name_H-M   'P 1'
#
loop_
_entity.id
_entity.type
_entity.pdbx_description
1 polymer ?
#
loop_
_entity_poly.entity_id
_entity_poly.type
_entity_poly.pdbx_seq_one_letter_code
_entity_poly.pdbx_strand_id
1 'polypeptide(L)'
;MYTTQGSANINTRSMMGDSELNICHEYADTTQQLRRRLWGLHMGNKGAQDDPKDAFKAWGELIEGNIRLRSKKLSPNTSLVEFHYGEANYKDFD
;
A
#
# COMPACT_ATOMS: atom_id res chain seq x y z
N MET A 1 7.66 9.66 13.71
CA MET A 1 7.14 8.62 12.78
C MET A 1 7.36 7.29 13.46
N TYR A 2 6.36 6.41 13.49
CA TYR A 2 6.45 5.10 14.15
C TYR A 2 6.05 3.99 13.17
N THR A 3 6.41 2.75 13.47
CA THR A 3 6.02 1.57 12.70
C THR A 3 5.46 0.53 13.64
N THR A 4 4.31 -0.03 13.25
CA THR A 4 3.79 -1.27 13.83
C THR A 4 3.98 -2.40 12.81
N GLN A 5 4.45 -3.55 13.27
CA GLN A 5 4.58 -4.76 12.45
C GLN A 5 4.14 -5.95 13.27
N GLY A 6 3.30 -6.80 12.68
CA GLY A 6 2.83 -8.00 13.34
C GLY A 6 1.84 -8.76 12.49
N SER A 7 1.12 -9.69 13.13
CA SER A 7 0.21 -10.61 12.45
C SER A 7 -1.23 -10.08 12.33
N ALA A 8 -1.59 -9.05 13.11
CA ALA A 8 -2.96 -8.54 13.13
C ALA A 8 -3.34 -7.86 11.81
N ASN A 9 -4.36 -8.39 11.14
CA ASN A 9 -5.02 -7.72 10.03
C ASN A 9 -5.96 -6.61 10.53
N ILE A 10 -6.29 -5.65 9.66
CA ILE A 10 -7.30 -4.62 9.96
C ILE A 10 -8.71 -5.21 9.71
N ASN A 11 -9.20 -6.01 10.66
CA ASN A 11 -10.57 -6.51 10.69
C ASN A 11 -10.95 -6.87 12.14
N THR A 12 -12.24 -7.07 12.42
CA THR A 12 -12.72 -7.37 13.77
C THR A 12 -12.17 -8.67 14.35
N ARG A 13 -11.90 -9.66 13.50
CA ARG A 13 -11.34 -10.95 13.91
C ARG A 13 -9.95 -10.79 14.51
N SER A 14 -9.01 -10.18 13.80
CA SER A 14 -7.64 -9.95 14.29
C SER A 14 -7.58 -8.86 15.38
N MET A 15 -8.47 -7.87 15.35
CA MET A 15 -8.42 -6.73 16.29
C MET A 15 -9.10 -7.03 17.64
N MET A 16 -9.97 -8.04 17.73
CA MET A 16 -10.77 -8.32 18.94
C MET A 16 -10.90 -9.79 19.32
N GLY A 17 -10.75 -10.73 18.38
CA GLY A 17 -11.05 -12.15 18.59
C GLY A 17 -9.83 -13.05 18.66
N ASP A 18 -9.07 -13.10 17.57
CA ASP A 18 -7.93 -14.01 17.40
C ASP A 18 -6.71 -13.54 18.22
N SER A 19 -5.86 -14.49 18.62
CA SER A 19 -4.58 -14.19 19.26
C SER A 19 -3.58 -13.68 18.22
N GLU A 20 -3.31 -12.38 18.25
CA GLU A 20 -2.36 -11.70 17.35
C GLU A 20 -1.23 -11.05 18.15
N LEU A 21 -0.08 -10.82 17.50
CA LEU A 21 1.05 -10.10 18.10
C LEU A 21 1.57 -9.02 17.18
N ASN A 22 1.71 -7.80 17.71
CA ASN A 22 2.32 -6.66 17.05
C ASN A 22 3.47 -6.08 17.88
N ILE A 23 4.51 -5.60 17.20
CA ILE A 23 5.61 -4.82 17.76
C ILE A 23 5.50 -3.39 17.23
N CYS A 24 5.54 -2.41 18.13
CA CYS A 24 5.63 -1.00 17.78
C CYS A 24 7.04 -0.47 18.08
N HIS A 25 7.61 0.29 17.14
CA HIS A 25 8.85 1.05 17.38
C HIS A 25 8.72 2.48 16.88
N GLU A 26 9.32 3.43 17.62
CA GLU A 26 9.19 4.87 17.38
C GLU A 26 10.46 5.52 16.80
N TYR A 27 11.47 4.70 16.49
CA TYR A 27 12.74 5.21 15.96
C TYR A 27 12.58 5.75 14.53
N ALA A 28 12.44 7.07 14.44
CA ALA A 28 12.02 7.77 13.23
C ALA A 28 12.94 7.53 12.04
N ASP A 29 14.25 7.45 12.24
CA ASP A 29 15.21 7.24 11.15
C ASP A 29 15.05 5.86 10.49
N THR A 30 14.84 4.81 11.30
CA THR A 30 14.58 3.45 10.78
C THR A 30 13.24 3.41 10.06
N THR A 31 12.20 3.99 10.66
CA THR A 31 10.86 4.03 10.06
C THR A 31 10.85 4.79 8.72
N GLN A 32 11.55 5.92 8.62
CA GLN A 32 11.66 6.69 7.38
C GLN A 32 12.42 5.92 6.29
N GLN A 33 13.54 5.29 6.65
CA GLN A 33 14.32 4.48 5.71
C GLN A 33 13.51 3.28 5.20
N LEU A 34 12.78 2.59 6.08
CA LEU A 34 11.89 1.49 5.72
C LEU A 34 10.82 1.97 4.72
N ARG A 35 10.14 3.08 5.02
CA ARG A 35 9.16 3.70 4.13
C ARG A 35 9.75 3.99 2.76
N ARG A 36 10.90 4.67 2.68
CA ARG A 36 11.57 5.02 1.42
C ARG A 36 11.93 3.78 0.60
N ARG A 37 12.44 2.72 1.25
CA ARG A 37 12.82 1.46 0.58
C ARG A 37 11.62 0.72 0.00
N LEU A 38 10.53 0.58 0.78
CA LEU A 38 9.31 -0.09 0.31
C LEU A 38 8.68 0.65 -0.86
N TRP A 39 8.56 1.96 -0.75
CA TRP A 39 8.03 2.79 -1.84
C TRP A 39 8.96 2.78 -3.07
N GLY A 40 10.27 2.83 -2.87
CA GLY A 40 11.25 2.69 -3.96
C GLY A 40 11.07 1.38 -4.73
N LEU A 41 10.91 0.26 -4.00
CA LEU A 41 10.65 -1.06 -4.58
C LEU A 41 9.35 -1.10 -5.38
N HIS A 42 8.25 -0.59 -4.83
CA HIS A 42 6.93 -0.71 -5.46
C HIS A 42 6.68 0.27 -6.61
N MET A 43 7.50 1.31 -6.74
CA MET A 43 7.27 2.43 -7.66
C MET A 43 8.46 2.73 -8.58
N GLY A 44 9.44 1.83 -8.65
CA GLY A 44 10.63 2.03 -9.49
C GLY A 44 11.38 3.32 -9.12
N ASN A 45 11.53 3.59 -7.81
CA ASN A 45 12.16 4.77 -7.23
C ASN A 45 11.48 6.13 -7.52
N LYS A 46 10.20 6.14 -7.95
CA LYS A 46 9.50 7.39 -8.33
C LYS A 46 8.45 7.92 -7.34
N GLY A 47 8.24 7.28 -6.19
CA GLY A 47 7.22 7.73 -5.20
C GLY A 47 7.68 7.69 -3.73
N ALA A 48 8.99 7.65 -3.48
CA ALA A 48 9.59 7.57 -2.15
C ALA A 48 9.87 8.95 -1.51
N GLN A 49 9.37 10.04 -2.11
CA GLN A 49 9.52 11.41 -1.64
C GLN A 49 9.09 11.53 -0.16
N ASP A 50 9.75 12.41 0.58
CA ASP A 50 9.39 12.70 1.98
C ASP A 50 8.20 13.66 2.08
N ASP A 51 8.04 14.55 1.09
CA ASP A 51 6.88 15.40 1.00
C ASP A 51 5.64 14.57 0.55
N PRO A 52 4.56 14.53 1.36
CA PRO A 52 3.39 13.74 1.03
C PRO A 52 2.65 14.20 -0.23
N LYS A 53 2.69 15.50 -0.56
CA LYS A 53 1.99 16.05 -1.73
C LYS A 53 2.70 15.62 -3.01
N ASP A 54 4.03 15.69 -3.03
CA ASP A 54 4.84 15.23 -4.15
C ASP A 54 4.72 13.71 -4.32
N ALA A 55 4.75 12.95 -3.22
CA ALA A 55 4.55 11.51 -3.26
C ALA A 55 3.17 11.16 -3.84
N PHE A 56 2.10 11.78 -3.35
CA PHE A 56 0.73 11.55 -3.83
C PHE A 56 0.57 11.84 -5.32
N LYS A 57 1.16 12.95 -5.80
CA LYS A 57 1.14 13.28 -7.23
C LYS A 57 1.85 12.19 -8.06
N ALA A 58 3.04 11.76 -7.63
CA ALA A 58 3.78 10.72 -8.32
C ALA A 58 3.05 9.38 -8.33
N TRP A 59 2.35 9.03 -7.25
CA TRP A 59 1.51 7.82 -7.18
C TRP A 59 0.40 7.86 -8.24
N GLY A 60 -0.28 9.01 -8.37
CA GLY A 60 -1.31 9.21 -9.39
C GLY A 60 -0.80 9.00 -10.81
N GLU A 61 0.33 9.62 -11.15
CA GLU A 61 0.96 9.48 -12.48
C GLU A 61 1.34 8.04 -12.81
N LEU A 62 1.88 7.29 -11.84
CA LEU A 62 2.23 5.87 -12.01
C LEU A 62 0.98 4.99 -12.20
N ILE A 63 -0.06 5.23 -11.40
CA ILE A 63 -1.33 4.52 -11.50
C ILE A 63 -1.98 4.76 -12.86
N GLU A 64 -2.07 6.01 -13.32
CA GLU A 64 -2.59 6.35 -14.65
C GLU A 64 -1.81 5.65 -15.77
N GLY A 65 -0.48 5.61 -15.65
CA GLY A 65 0.38 4.88 -16.57
C GLY A 65 0.03 3.39 -16.62
N ASN A 66 -0.15 2.76 -15.46
CA ASN A 66 -0.53 1.35 -15.37
C ASN A 66 -1.95 1.08 -15.91
N ILE A 67 -2.90 1.98 -15.71
CA ILE A 67 -4.26 1.89 -16.31
C ILE A 67 -4.18 1.90 -17.84
N ARG A 68 -3.37 2.79 -18.42
CA ARG A 68 -3.16 2.87 -19.89
C ARG A 68 -2.48 1.61 -20.45
N LEU A 69 -1.62 0.95 -19.68
CA LEU A 69 -1.00 -0.31 -20.07
C LEU A 69 -2.00 -1.47 -19.98
N ARG A 70 -2.79 -1.51 -18.90
CA ARG A 70 -3.84 -2.50 -18.70
C ARG A 70 -4.89 -2.47 -19.83
N SER A 71 -5.31 -1.28 -20.28
CA SER A 71 -6.25 -1.17 -21.41
C SER A 71 -5.68 -1.70 -22.73
N LYS A 72 -4.35 -1.73 -22.86
CA LYS A 72 -3.62 -2.31 -23.99
C LYS A 72 -3.21 -3.77 -23.77
N LYS A 73 -3.62 -4.39 -22.65
CA LYS A 73 -3.22 -5.75 -22.23
C LYS A 73 -1.70 -5.92 -22.06
N LEU A 74 -1.01 -4.85 -21.68
CA LEU A 74 0.42 -4.86 -21.37
C LEU A 74 0.67 -4.97 -19.87
N SER A 75 1.86 -5.46 -19.50
CA SER A 75 2.31 -5.51 -18.10
C SER A 75 2.45 -4.10 -17.51
N PRO A 76 2.18 -3.91 -16.20
CA PRO A 76 2.34 -2.62 -15.55
C PRO A 76 3.83 -2.24 -15.43
N ASN A 77 4.11 -0.94 -15.39
CA ASN A 77 5.46 -0.41 -15.20
C ASN A 77 5.96 -0.55 -13.76
N THR A 78 5.03 -0.56 -12.79
CA THR A 78 5.28 -0.63 -11.35
C THR A 78 4.23 -1.51 -10.69
N SER A 79 4.50 -2.01 -9.47
CA SER A 79 3.51 -2.83 -8.76
C SER A 79 2.34 -2.04 -8.18
N LEU A 80 2.49 -0.72 -8.00
CA LEU A 80 1.40 0.15 -7.54
C LEU A 80 0.28 0.24 -8.58
N VAL A 81 -0.96 -0.08 -8.20
CA VAL A 81 -2.15 0.00 -9.06
C VAL A 81 -3.31 0.64 -8.29
N GLU A 82 -4.31 1.14 -9.02
CA GLU A 82 -5.54 1.62 -8.40
C GLU A 82 -6.27 0.49 -7.66
N PHE A 83 -6.94 0.84 -6.57
CA PHE A 83 -7.86 -0.07 -5.93
C PHE A 83 -9.09 -0.25 -6.83
N HIS A 84 -9.37 -1.48 -7.25
CA HIS A 84 -10.54 -1.78 -8.06
C HIS A 84 -11.81 -1.77 -7.19
N TYR A 85 -12.59 -0.70 -7.30
CA TYR A 85 -13.90 -0.61 -6.66
C TYR A 85 -14.97 -1.15 -7.63
N GLY A 86 -15.34 -2.42 -7.47
CA GLY A 86 -16.44 -3.05 -8.21
C GLY A 86 -17.73 -3.08 -7.39
N GLU A 87 -18.84 -3.48 -8.02
CA GLU A 87 -20.09 -3.74 -7.29
C GLU A 87 -19.86 -4.79 -6.20
N ALA A 88 -20.26 -4.47 -4.98
CA ALA A 88 -20.15 -5.38 -3.85
C ALA A 88 -21.18 -6.51 -4.02
N ASN A 89 -20.71 -7.69 -4.40
CA ASN A 89 -21.54 -8.88 -4.47
C ASN A 89 -21.54 -9.54 -3.09
N TYR A 90 -22.40 -9.04 -2.19
CA TYR A 90 -22.70 -9.72 -0.94
C TYR A 90 -23.59 -10.91 -1.27
N LYS A 91 -22.99 -12.04 -1.65
CA LYS A 91 -23.70 -13.31 -1.54
C LYS A 91 -23.81 -13.58 -0.04
N ASP A 92 -24.98 -13.35 0.51
CA ASP A 92 -25.33 -13.87 1.82
C ASP A 92 -25.12 -15.39 1.76
N PHE A 93 -24.14 -15.87 2.51
CA PHE A 93 -23.97 -17.28 2.78
C PHE A 93 -24.99 -17.63 3.89
N ASP A 94 -26.26 -17.68 3.50
CA ASP A 94 -27.32 -18.34 4.28
C ASP A 94 -27.08 -19.88 4.29
#